data_AF-A0A0L6J1D9-F1
#
_entry.id   AF-A0A0L6J1D9-F1
#
_cell.length_a   1.000
_cell.length_b   1.000
_cell.length_c   1.000
_cell.angle_alpha   90.00
_cell.angle_beta   90.00
_cell.angle_gamma   90.00
#
_symmetry.space_group_name_H-M   'P 1'
#
loop_
_entity.id
_entity.type
_entity.pdbx_description
1 polymer ?
#
loop_
_entity_poly.entity_id
_entity_poly.type
_entity_poly.pdbx_seq_one_letter_code
_entity_poly.pdbx_strand_id
1 'polypeptide(L)' 'MSDNANRAAAIQHMMRRLDGFACGLGLDEAAARQIIEEIAAEMPDQSDDERLDAARQRMIISST' A
#
# COMPACT_ATOMS: atom_id res chain seq x y z
N MET A 1 11.05 -11.82 -14.84
CA MET A 1 11.76 -10.67 -14.24
C MET A 1 10.91 -9.38 -14.28
N SER A 2 10.12 -9.10 -15.32
CA SER A 2 9.30 -7.88 -15.40
C SER A 2 8.23 -7.72 -14.32
N ASP A 3 7.50 -8.78 -13.92
CA ASP A 3 6.43 -8.66 -12.92
C ASP A 3 6.91 -8.24 -11.53
N ASN A 4 8.08 -8.74 -11.11
CA ASN A 4 8.60 -8.44 -9.79
C ASN A 4 9.14 -7.00 -9.70
N ALA A 5 9.75 -6.50 -10.79
CA ALA A 5 10.17 -5.11 -10.91
C ALA A 5 8.96 -4.16 -10.95
N ASN A 6 7.90 -4.54 -11.67
CA ASN A 6 6.67 -3.75 -11.74
C ASN A 6 5.95 -3.69 -10.38
N ARG A 7 5.88 -4.82 -9.67
CA ARG A 7 5.34 -4.88 -8.31
C ARG A 7 6.15 -4.04 -7.32
N ALA A 8 7.48 -4.09 -7.38
CA ALA A 8 8.33 -3.26 -6.53
C ALA A 8 8.15 -1.76 -6.80
N ALA A 9 7.97 -1.38 -8.08
CA ALA A 9 7.69 0.00 -8.45
C ALA A 9 6.30 0.47 -7.95
N ALA A 10 5.28 -0.39 -8.05
CA ALA A 10 3.94 -0.12 -7.52
C ALA A 10 3.97 0.07 -5.99
N ILE A 11 4.63 -0.82 -5.24
CA ILE A 11 4.78 -0.70 -3.78
C ILE A 11 5.47 0.63 -3.43
N GLN A 12 6.56 1.01 -4.10
CA GLN A 12 7.23 2.28 -3.87
C GLN A 12 6.36 3.50 -4.21
N HIS A 13 5.55 3.41 -5.26
CA HIS A 13 4.58 4.44 -5.61
C HIS A 13 3.52 4.61 -4.51
N MET A 14 2.95 3.50 -4.04
CA MET A 14 1.95 3.49 -2.98
C MET A 14 2.50 4.01 -1.65
N MET A 15 3.72 3.61 -1.25
CA MET A 15 4.39 4.13 -0.05
C MET A 15 4.50 5.66 -0.09
N ARG A 16 5.00 6.22 -1.20
CA ARG A 16 5.14 7.69 -1.33
C ARG A 16 3.81 8.44 -1.23
N ARG A 17 2.70 7.82 -1.62
CA ARG A 17 1.36 8.46 -1.56
C ARG A 17 0.65 8.27 -0.22
N LEU A 18 1.00 7.23 0.53
CA LEU A 18 0.28 6.84 1.75
C LEU A 18 1.07 7.05 3.04
N ASP A 19 2.37 7.31 2.98
CA ASP A 19 3.22 7.49 4.17
C ASP A 19 2.68 8.57 5.13
N GLY A 20 2.38 9.76 4.61
CA GLY A 20 1.80 10.83 5.44
C GLY A 20 0.41 10.50 5.99
N PHE A 21 -0.38 9.69 5.28
CA PHE A 21 -1.69 9.23 5.75
C PHE A 21 -1.54 8.20 6.88
N ALA A 22 -0.66 7.21 6.70
CA ALA A 22 -0.34 6.21 7.71
C ALA A 22 0.19 6.85 8.99
N CYS A 23 1.11 7.81 8.86
CA CYS A 23 1.64 8.57 9.99
C CYS A 23 0.52 9.35 10.73
N GLY A 24 -0.42 9.94 10.00
CA GLY A 24 -1.60 10.61 10.57
C GLY A 24 -2.55 9.67 11.34
N LEU A 25 -2.51 8.37 11.03
CA LEU A 25 -3.24 7.31 11.74
C LEU A 25 -2.42 6.68 12.89
N GLY A 26 -1.18 7.10 13.10
CA GLY A 26 -0.28 6.52 14.09
C GLY A 26 0.34 5.17 13.68
N LEU A 27 0.22 4.79 12.41
CA LEU A 27 0.91 3.62 11.86
C LEU A 27 2.37 3.97 11.56
N ASP A 28 3.28 3.06 11.92
CA ASP A 28 4.67 3.18 11.52
C ASP A 28 4.88 2.74 10.06
N GLU A 29 6.07 3.05 9.53
CA GLU A 29 6.44 2.72 8.15
C GLU A 29 6.36 1.21 7.87
N ALA A 30 6.70 0.37 8.85
CA ALA A 30 6.71 -1.08 8.67
C ALA A 30 5.29 -1.63 8.53
N ALA A 31 4.36 -1.19 9.38
CA ALA A 31 2.95 -1.53 9.31
C ALA A 31 2.32 -1.03 8.00
N ALA A 32 2.61 0.21 7.61
CA ALA A 32 2.12 0.78 6.35
C ALA A 32 2.63 -0.02 5.13
N ARG A 33 3.91 -0.37 5.14
CA ARG A 33 4.54 -1.17 4.09
C ARG A 33 3.94 -2.55 3.99
N GLN A 34 3.72 -3.22 5.13
CA GLN A 34 3.10 -4.55 5.14
C GLN A 34 1.72 -4.53 4.48
N ILE A 35 0.87 -3.57 4.85
CA ILE A 35 -0.47 -3.42 4.26
C ILE A 35 -0.38 -3.21 2.74
N ILE A 36 0.54 -2.36 2.28
CA ILE A 36 0.73 -2.10 0.84
C ILE A 36 1.23 -3.35 0.10
N GLU A 37 2.13 -4.12 0.69
CA GLU A 37 2.64 -5.36 0.10
C GLU A 37 1.56 -6.44 0.00
N GLU A 38 0.67 -6.54 1.00
CA GLU A 38 -0.52 -7.39 1.00
C GLU A 38 -1.48 -6.98 -0.11
N ILE A 39 -1.85 -5.70 -0.21
CA ILE A 39 -2.75 -5.21 -1.27
C ILE A 39 -2.16 -5.45 -2.66
N ALA A 40 -0.86 -5.19 -2.86
CA ALA A 40 -0.21 -5.45 -4.14
C ALA A 40 -0.16 -6.94 -4.51
N ALA A 41 -0.23 -7.85 -3.52
CA ALA A 41 -0.31 -9.29 -3.76
C ALA A 41 -1.76 -9.78 -3.96
N GLU A 42 -2.72 -9.23 -3.22
CA GLU A 42 -4.15 -9.56 -3.31
C GLU A 42 -4.79 -9.03 -4.62
N MET A 43 -4.29 -7.90 -5.14
CA MET A 43 -4.88 -7.19 -6.26
C MET A 43 -3.89 -7.04 -7.45
N PRO A 44 -3.33 -8.13 -8.02
CA PRO A 44 -2.27 -8.06 -9.03
C PRO A 44 -2.72 -7.47 -10.39
N ASP A 45 -4.01 -7.53 -10.70
CA ASP A 45 -4.57 -7.05 -11.98
C ASP A 45 -5.28 -5.71 -11.87
N GLN A 46 -5.36 -5.13 -10.67
CA GLN A 46 -6.06 -3.87 -10.42
C GLN A 46 -5.13 -2.68 -10.69
N SER A 47 -5.73 -1.53 -11.00
CA SER A 47 -4.99 -0.29 -11.19
C SER A 47 -4.35 0.20 -9.90
N ASP A 48 -3.34 1.07 -10.02
CA ASP A 48 -2.69 1.66 -8.85
C ASP A 48 -3.66 2.51 -8.01
N ASP A 49 -4.64 3.18 -8.63
CA ASP A 49 -5.64 3.96 -7.89
C ASP A 49 -6.59 3.06 -7.08
N GLU A 50 -7.05 1.94 -7.65
CA GLU A 50 -7.87 0.95 -6.92
C GLU A 50 -7.09 0.34 -5.74
N ARG A 51 -5.80 0.04 -5.92
CA ARG A 51 -4.94 -0.44 -4.84
C ARG A 51 -4.72 0.63 -3.77
N LEU A 52 -4.56 1.90 -4.15
CA LEU A 52 -4.40 3.00 -3.19
C LEU A 52 -5.64 3.16 -2.32
N ASP A 53 -6.83 3.08 -2.91
CA ASP A 53 -8.08 3.19 -2.16
C ASP A 53 -8.27 2.00 -1.21
N ALA A 54 -7.98 0.78 -1.67
CA ALA A 54 -8.02 -0.41 -0.81
C ALA A 54 -7.01 -0.33 0.34
N ALA A 55 -5.78 0.12 0.07
CA ALA A 55 -4.75 0.29 1.09
C ALA A 55 -5.13 1.35 2.14
N ARG A 56 -5.75 2.48 1.73
CA ARG A 56 -6.27 3.48 2.69
C ARG A 56 -7.34 2.89 3.59
N GLN A 57 -8.29 2.15 3.02
CA GLN A 57 -9.34 1.51 3.81
C GLN A 57 -8.75 0.52 4.82
N ARG A 58 -7.77 -0.29 4.41
CA ARG A 58 -7.10 -1.24 5.31
C ARG A 58 -6.34 -0.52 6.43
N MET A 59 -5.62 0.55 6.12
CA MET A 59 -4.91 1.37 7.14
C MET A 59 -5.87 1.95 8.18
N ILE A 60 -7.04 2.45 7.77
CA ILE A 60 -8.07 2.95 8.71
C ILE A 60 -8.49 1.83 9.68
N ILE A 61 -8.80 0.64 9.15
CA ILE A 61 -9.23 -0.52 9.95
C ILE A 61 -8.11 -0.98 10.89
N SER A 62 -6.86 -0.95 10.44
CA SER A 62 -5.70 -1.35 11.26
C SER A 62 -5.31 -0.34 12.34
N SER A 63 -5.76 0.91 12.24
CA SER A 63 -5.48 1.98 13.20
C SER A 63 -6.47 2.08 14.37
N THR A 64 -7.57 1.31 14.30
CA THR A 64 -8.63 1.25 15.33
C THR A 64 -8.43 0.17 16.37
#